data_AF-A0A7X7SW51-F1
#
_entry.id   AF-A0A7X7SW51-F1
#
_cell.length_a   1.000
_cell.length_b   1.000
_cell.length_c   1.000
_cell.angle_alpha   90.00
_cell.angle_beta   90.00
_cell.angle_gamma   90.00
#
_symmetry.space_group_name_H-M   'P 1'
#
loop_
_entity.id
_entity.type
_entity.pdbx_description
1 polymer ?
#
loop_
_entity_poly.entity_id
_entity_poly.type
_entity_poly.pdbx_seq_one_letter_code
_entity_poly.pdbx_strand_id
1 'polypeptide(L)'
;MLDKSIPYYDILMVRKKGALVKDYKLPEGFKFVLFKSGDEKEWAEIETSVGEFDSESDALVYFERNFLPYPDELERRCIFIENDKGE
;
A
#
# COMPACT_ATOMS: atom_id res chain seq x y z
N MET A 1 -10.78 4.40 -10.95
CA MET A 1 -10.66 5.58 -11.86
C MET A 1 -10.66 6.88 -11.05
N LEU A 2 -9.73 7.82 -11.31
CA LEU A 2 -9.67 9.13 -10.61
C LEU A 2 -10.98 9.92 -10.75
N ASP A 3 -11.53 10.35 -9.60
CA ASP A 3 -12.70 11.23 -9.54
C ASP A 3 -12.35 12.62 -10.08
N LYS A 4 -12.82 12.92 -11.30
CA LYS A 4 -12.59 14.20 -11.99
C LYS A 4 -13.42 15.35 -11.43
N SER A 5 -14.32 15.10 -10.48
CA SER A 5 -15.05 16.15 -9.76
C SER A 5 -14.17 16.86 -8.73
N ILE A 6 -13.08 16.21 -8.30
CA ILE A 6 -12.10 16.78 -7.38
C ILE A 6 -11.10 17.62 -8.19
N PRO A 7 -10.98 18.94 -7.94
CA PRO A 7 -10.01 19.77 -8.62
C PRO A 7 -8.57 19.30 -8.33
N TYR A 8 -7.76 19.24 -9.37
CA TYR A 8 -6.34 18.95 -9.23
C TYR A 8 -5.60 20.15 -8.62
N TYR A 9 -4.71 19.87 -7.67
CA TYR A 9 -3.79 20.85 -7.09
C TYR A 9 -2.37 20.30 -7.09
N ASP A 10 -1.42 21.09 -7.61
CA ASP A 10 0.00 20.81 -7.44
C ASP A 10 0.43 21.10 -6.01
N ILE A 11 0.78 20.06 -5.26
CA ILE A 11 1.24 20.17 -3.87
C ILE A 11 2.72 19.77 -3.79
N LEU A 12 3.55 20.68 -3.28
CA LEU A 12 4.93 20.37 -2.90
C LEU A 12 5.03 20.20 -1.38
N MET A 13 5.23 18.96 -0.93
CA MET A 13 5.51 18.68 0.48
C MET A 13 7.00 18.90 0.77
N VAL A 14 7.34 19.87 1.63
CA VAL A 14 8.72 20.20 1.98
C VAL A 14 9.01 19.86 3.44
N ARG A 15 9.96 18.95 3.68
CA ARG A 15 10.55 18.74 5.00
C ARG A 15 11.86 19.51 5.13
N LYS A 16 11.91 20.48 6.07
CA LYS A 16 13.13 21.24 6.35
C LYS A 16 14.24 20.32 6.85
N LYS A 17 15.48 20.58 6.40
CA LYS A 17 16.67 19.87 6.89
C LYS A 17 16.74 19.99 8.42
N GLY A 18 17.01 18.88 9.09
CA GLY A 18 17.13 18.83 10.55
C GLY A 18 15.80 18.81 11.31
N ALA A 19 14.65 18.87 10.64
CA ALA A 19 13.36 18.68 11.30
C ALA A 19 13.27 17.28 11.90
N LEU A 20 12.83 17.14 13.16
CA LEU A 20 12.64 15.83 13.78
C LEU A 20 11.61 15.00 12.99
N VAL A 21 11.89 13.72 12.76
CA VAL A 21 10.84 12.77 12.34
C VAL A 21 10.15 12.32 13.62
N LYS A 22 8.86 12.63 13.75
CA LYS A 22 8.06 12.13 14.86
C LYS A 22 7.84 10.64 14.66
N ASP A 23 8.04 9.89 15.73
CA ASP A 23 7.65 8.48 15.77
C ASP A 23 6.16 8.40 16.08
N TYR A 24 5.42 7.70 15.23
CA TYR A 24 4.00 7.45 15.39
C TYR A 24 3.81 5.95 15.49
N LYS A 25 3.42 5.48 16.67
CA LYS A 25 3.10 4.07 16.89
C LYS A 25 1.75 3.74 16.28
N LEU A 26 1.63 2.51 15.79
CA LEU A 26 0.33 1.95 15.46
C LEU A 26 -0.54 1.85 16.71
N PRO A 27 -1.88 1.86 16.57
CA PRO A 27 -2.79 1.54 17.65
C PRO A 27 -2.48 0.17 18.26
N GLU A 28 -2.89 -0.03 19.51
CA GLU A 28 -2.76 -1.32 20.18
C GLU A 28 -3.49 -2.42 19.38
N GLY A 29 -2.87 -3.61 19.27
CA GLY A 29 -3.39 -4.73 18.49
C GLY A 29 -3.06 -4.70 16.99
N PHE A 30 -2.23 -3.75 16.53
CA PHE A 30 -1.77 -3.66 15.15
C PHE A 30 -0.24 -3.71 15.04
N LYS A 31 0.24 -4.28 13.94
CA LYS A 31 1.67 -4.44 13.64
C LYS A 31 1.95 -4.23 12.16
N PHE A 32 3.17 -3.78 11.85
CA PHE A 32 3.67 -3.80 10.48
C PHE A 32 4.16 -5.21 10.13
N VAL A 33 3.81 -5.69 8.95
CA VAL A 33 4.33 -6.94 8.37
C VAL A 33 4.86 -6.67 6.97
N LEU A 34 5.86 -7.44 6.57
CA LEU A 34 6.36 -7.42 5.21
C LEU A 34 5.58 -8.42 4.36
N PHE A 35 5.39 -8.07 3.09
CA PHE A 35 4.84 -8.95 2.08
C PHE A 35 5.55 -10.30 2.05
N LYS A 36 4.76 -11.36 1.84
CA LYS A 36 5.20 -12.72 1.57
C LYS A 36 4.53 -13.20 0.30
N SER A 37 5.20 -14.10 -0.41
CA SER A 37 4.58 -14.79 -1.54
C SER A 37 3.28 -15.48 -1.09
N GLY A 38 2.19 -15.21 -1.79
CA GLY A 38 0.84 -15.58 -1.39
C GLY A 38 -0.05 -14.37 -1.04
N ASP A 39 0.52 -13.24 -0.62
CA ASP A 39 -0.23 -12.05 -0.19
C ASP A 39 -0.75 -11.21 -1.39
N GLU A 40 -0.58 -11.68 -2.63
CA GLU A 40 -0.98 -10.94 -3.83
C GLU A 40 -2.50 -10.72 -3.87
N LYS A 41 -3.26 -11.66 -3.30
CA LYS A 41 -4.72 -11.58 -3.26
C LYS A 41 -5.19 -10.53 -2.26
N GLU A 42 -4.60 -10.51 -1.08
CA GLU A 42 -4.88 -9.53 -0.01
C GLU A 42 -4.51 -8.12 -0.48
N TRP A 43 -3.39 -7.98 -1.20
CA TRP A 43 -3.04 -6.71 -1.86
C TRP A 43 -4.11 -6.27 -2.85
N ALA A 44 -4.57 -7.18 -3.72
CA ALA A 44 -5.59 -6.87 -4.71
C ALA A 44 -6.93 -6.48 -4.06
N GLU A 45 -7.35 -7.18 -3.00
CA GLU A 45 -8.55 -6.84 -2.24
C GLU A 45 -8.48 -5.44 -1.65
N ILE A 46 -7.35 -5.08 -1.03
CA ILE A 46 -7.14 -3.75 -0.42
C ILE A 46 -7.23 -2.65 -1.48
N GLU A 47 -6.47 -2.76 -2.57
CA GLU A 47 -6.43 -1.74 -3.62
C GLU A 47 -7.78 -1.59 -4.34
N THR A 48 -8.50 -2.70 -4.56
CA THR A 48 -9.88 -2.65 -5.08
C THR A 48 -10.83 -2.00 -4.07
N SER A 49 -10.70 -2.27 -2.76
CA SER A 49 -11.58 -1.70 -1.73
C SER A 49 -11.49 -0.17 -1.63
N VAL A 50 -10.34 0.41 -1.97
CA VAL A 50 -10.12 1.87 -2.01
C VAL A 50 -10.44 2.48 -3.39
N GLY A 51 -10.89 1.68 -4.35
CA GLY A 51 -11.34 2.11 -5.66
C GLY A 51 -10.22 2.38 -6.67
N GLU A 52 -9.00 1.90 -6.39
CA GLU A 52 -7.88 2.01 -7.34
C GLU A 52 -8.15 1.16 -8.59
N PHE A 53 -8.68 -0.05 -8.38
CA PHE A 53 -9.08 -0.99 -9.44
C PHE A 53 -10.59 -1.27 -9.42
N ASP A 54 -11.17 -1.51 -10.59
CA ASP A 54 -12.60 -1.85 -10.74
C ASP A 54 -12.90 -3.29 -10.30
N SER A 55 -11.89 -4.18 -10.27
CA SER A 55 -11.99 -5.56 -9.78
C SER A 55 -10.66 -6.06 -9.20
N GLU A 56 -10.73 -7.05 -8.29
CA GLU A 56 -9.55 -7.73 -7.74
C GLU A 56 -8.72 -8.40 -8.85
N SER A 57 -9.38 -8.92 -9.90
CA SER A 57 -8.68 -9.52 -11.04
C SER A 57 -7.83 -8.51 -11.82
N ASP A 58 -8.33 -7.28 -12.00
CA ASP A 58 -7.55 -6.23 -12.66
C ASP A 58 -6.36 -5.81 -11.81
N ALA A 59 -6.54 -5.76 -10.49
CA ALA A 59 -5.47 -5.50 -9.53
C ALA A 59 -4.40 -6.59 -9.58
N LEU A 60 -4.78 -7.88 -9.56
CA LEU A 60 -3.84 -9.00 -9.66
C LEU A 60 -3.03 -8.97 -10.97
N VAL A 61 -3.68 -8.76 -12.12
CA VAL A 61 -2.99 -8.64 -13.41
C VAL A 61 -2.00 -7.48 -13.40
N TYR A 62 -2.36 -6.36 -12.77
CA TYR A 62 -1.45 -5.24 -12.58
C TYR A 62 -0.27 -5.63 -11.67
N PHE A 63 -0.53 -6.30 -10.55
CA PHE A 63 0.49 -6.73 -9.61
C PHE A 63 1.51 -7.67 -10.27
N GLU A 64 1.01 -8.69 -10.98
CA GLU A 64 1.80 -9.65 -11.75
C GLU A 64 2.74 -8.98 -12.75
N ARG A 65 2.26 -7.95 -13.43
CA ARG A 65 3.04 -7.27 -14.46
C ARG A 65 4.07 -6.30 -13.90
N ASN A 66 3.75 -5.60 -12.80
CA ASN A 66 4.53 -4.45 -12.34
C ASN A 66 5.40 -4.74 -11.12
N PHE A 67 5.00 -5.68 -10.25
CA PHE A 67 5.69 -5.93 -8.98
C PHE A 67 6.31 -7.32 -8.89
N LEU A 68 5.60 -8.37 -9.33
CA LEU A 68 6.09 -9.76 -9.34
C LEU A 68 7.42 -9.98 -10.11
N PRO A 69 7.83 -9.15 -11.09
CA PRO A 69 9.18 -9.24 -11.66
C PRO A 69 10.31 -8.88 -10.67
N TYR A 70 9.98 -8.34 -9.49
CA TYR A 70 10.93 -7.86 -8.48
C TYR A 70 10.62 -8.46 -7.08
N PRO A 71 10.63 -9.79 -6.92
CA PRO A 71 10.20 -10.45 -5.69
C PRO A 71 11.03 -10.04 -4.46
N ASP A 72 12.35 -9.92 -4.61
CA ASP A 72 13.24 -9.49 -3.52
C ASP A 72 12.94 -8.06 -3.03
N GLU A 73 12.53 -7.17 -3.95
CA GLU A 73 12.15 -5.81 -3.57
C GLU A 73 10.73 -5.76 -2.99
N LEU A 74 9.83 -6.65 -3.43
CA LEU A 74 8.51 -6.82 -2.85
C LEU A 74 8.60 -7.24 -1.38
N GLU A 75 9.31 -8.33 -1.08
CA GLU A 75 9.51 -8.82 0.30
C GLU A 75 10.18 -7.78 1.20
N ARG A 76 10.99 -6.89 0.63
CA ARG A 76 11.73 -5.88 1.40
C ARG A 76 10.96 -4.57 1.60
N ARG A 77 10.03 -4.22 0.71
CA ARG A 77 9.43 -2.86 0.66
C ARG A 77 7.91 -2.82 0.73
N CYS A 78 7.22 -3.88 0.36
CA CYS A 78 5.78 -3.93 0.49
C CYS A 78 5.44 -4.26 1.95
N ILE A 79 4.67 -3.36 2.57
CA ILE A 79 4.34 -3.41 4.00
C ILE A 79 2.83 -3.39 4.13
N PHE A 80 2.29 -4.33 4.91
CA PHE A 80 0.91 -4.30 5.35
C PHE A 80 0.84 -3.93 6.84
N ILE A 81 -0.36 -3.57 7.27
CA ILE A 81 -0.71 -3.45 8.68
C ILE A 81 -1.69 -4.57 8.97
N GLU A 82 -1.32 -5.46 9.88
CA GLU A 82 -2.17 -6.55 10.34
C GLU A 82 -2.67 -6.25 11.77
N ASN A 83 -3.88 -6.69 12.07
CA ASN A 83 -4.39 -6.81 13.42
C ASN A 83 -3.94 -8.14 14.09
N ASP A 84 -4.36 -8.37 15.34
CA ASP A 84 -4.02 -9.60 16.08
C ASP A 84 -4.58 -10.90 15.47
N LYS A 85 -5.53 -10.82 14.54
CA LYS A 85 -6.09 -11.95 13.79
C LYS A 85 -5.39 -12.18 12.46
N GLY A 86 -4.49 -11.28 12.04
CA GLY A 86 -3.85 -11.32 10.73
C GLY A 86 -4.71 -10.75 9.60
N GLU A 87 -5.69 -9.89 9.93
CA GLU A 87 -6.47 -9.11 8.95
C GLU A 87 -5.89 -7.71 8.79
#